data_AF-A0A959TFI2-F1
#
_entry.id   AF-A0A959TFI2-F1
#
_cell.length_a   1.000
_cell.length_b   1.000
_cell.length_c   1.000
_cell.angle_alpha   90.00
_cell.angle_beta   90.00
_cell.angle_gamma   90.00
#
_symmetry.space_group_name_H-M   'P 1'
#
loop_
_entity.id
_entity.type
_entity.pdbx_description
1 polymer ?
#
loop_
_entity_poly.entity_id
_entity_poly.type
_entity_poly.pdbx_seq_one_letter_code
_entity_poly.pdbx_strand_id
1 'polypeptide(L)'
;DSLVTLYCFDNQLSVLPALPDTLDLLNCQTNMITGLPALPGQLRNLLCQNNPIDCLPVLPNSLQGIVCTSTNISCLPNVPTSFNAQQRSLGFPLTVCNVL
;
A
#
# COMPACT_ATOMS: atom_id res chain seq x y z
N ASP A 1 -18.62 11.33 6.18
CA ASP A 1 -17.34 11.98 5.88
C ASP A 1 -16.74 11.46 4.60
N SER A 2 -16.17 12.36 3.79
CA SER A 2 -15.70 12.13 2.42
C SER A 2 -14.18 12.25 2.34
N LEU A 3 -13.45 11.54 3.19
CA LEU A 3 -11.99 11.60 3.17
C LEU A 3 -11.48 10.94 1.88
N VAL A 4 -10.88 11.75 1.00
CA VAL A 4 -10.33 11.32 -0.29
C VAL A 4 -8.83 11.05 -0.17
N THR A 5 -8.14 11.81 0.66
CA THR A 5 -6.68 11.72 0.81
C THR A 5 -6.30 11.68 2.27
N LEU A 6 -5.43 10.74 2.64
CA LEU A 6 -4.89 10.61 3.99
C LEU A 6 -3.36 10.71 3.96
N TYR A 7 -2.84 11.77 4.60
CA TYR A 7 -1.43 11.93 4.90
C TYR A 7 -1.21 11.69 6.40
N CYS A 8 -0.42 10.67 6.71
CA CYS A 8 -0.03 10.32 8.08
C CYS A 8 1.45 9.88 8.15
N PHE A 9 2.27 10.36 7.20
CA PHE A 9 3.68 10.03 7.11
C PHE A 9 4.51 10.68 8.22
N ASP A 10 5.72 10.14 8.46
CA ASP A 10 6.69 10.65 9.44
C ASP A 10 6.13 10.78 10.85
N ASN A 11 5.60 9.66 11.33
CA ASN A 11 5.01 9.53 12.66
C ASN A 11 5.51 8.24 13.33
N GLN A 12 4.91 7.91 14.47
CA GLN A 12 5.21 6.70 15.25
C GLN A 12 4.05 5.70 15.22
N LEU A 13 3.26 5.70 14.14
CA LEU A 13 2.11 4.81 14.04
C LEU A 13 2.58 3.36 13.88
N SER A 14 2.03 2.47 14.70
CA SER A 14 2.22 1.03 14.56
C SER A 14 1.07 0.36 13.80
N VAL A 15 -0.09 1.02 13.73
CA VAL A 15 -1.31 0.53 13.08
C VAL A 15 -2.07 1.69 12.44
N LEU A 16 -2.86 1.38 11.42
CA LEU A 16 -3.87 2.29 10.86
C LEU A 16 -5.27 1.74 11.18
N PRO A 17 -6.26 2.62 11.45
CA PRO A 17 -7.65 2.21 11.58
C PRO A 17 -8.21 1.76 10.20
N ALA A 18 -9.45 1.28 10.19
CA ALA A 18 -10.16 1.03 8.94
C ALA A 18 -10.19 2.29 8.06
N LEU A 19 -9.92 2.10 6.77
CA LEU A 19 -9.86 3.19 5.80
C LEU A 19 -11.26 3.44 5.22
N PRO A 20 -11.64 4.70 4.96
CA PRO A 20 -12.92 5.01 4.35
C PRO A 20 -12.96 4.59 2.88
N ASP A 21 -14.11 4.12 2.40
CA ASP A 21 -14.29 3.65 1.01
C ASP A 21 -14.03 4.72 -0.05
N THR A 22 -14.07 6.00 0.34
CA THR A 22 -13.82 7.15 -0.54
C THR A 22 -12.33 7.46 -0.74
N LEU A 23 -11.43 6.75 -0.04
CA LEU A 23 -10.01 7.07 -0.07
C LEU A 23 -9.39 6.73 -1.43
N ASP A 24 -8.79 7.73 -2.06
CA ASP A 24 -8.08 7.67 -3.33
C ASP A 24 -6.56 7.57 -3.13
N LEU A 25 -6.03 8.25 -2.11
CA LEU A 25 -4.61 8.29 -1.81
C LEU A 25 -4.34 8.04 -0.32
N LEU A 26 -3.45 7.08 -0.05
CA LEU A 26 -2.88 6.84 1.27
C LEU A 26 -1.37 7.06 1.25
N ASN A 27 -0.89 7.98 2.08
CA ASN A 27 0.52 8.18 2.35
C ASN A 27 0.80 7.98 3.85
N CYS A 28 1.33 6.81 4.18
CA CYS A 28 1.69 6.38 5.53
C CYS A 28 3.19 6.05 5.67
N GLN A 29 4.02 6.54 4.77
CA GLN A 29 5.47 6.28 4.78
C GLN A 29 6.14 6.73 6.09
N THR A 30 7.30 6.14 6.41
CA THR A 30 8.10 6.53 7.58
C THR A 30 7.29 6.45 8.87
N ASN A 31 6.89 5.23 9.22
CA ASN A 31 6.19 4.89 10.45
C ASN A 31 6.73 3.55 10.98
N MET A 32 6.04 2.95 11.95
CA MET A 32 6.34 1.63 12.50
C MET A 32 5.22 0.62 12.17
N ILE A 33 4.52 0.81 11.05
CA ILE A 33 3.37 -0.01 10.66
C ILE A 33 3.86 -1.39 10.24
N THR A 34 3.33 -2.44 10.86
CA THR A 34 3.68 -3.84 10.53
C THR A 34 2.71 -4.49 9.55
N GLY A 35 1.53 -3.90 9.35
CA GLY A 35 0.53 -4.36 8.39
C GLY A 35 -0.50 -3.28 8.07
N LEU A 36 -1.03 -3.32 6.85
CA LEU A 36 -2.08 -2.39 6.40
C LEU A 36 -3.48 -3.00 6.59
N PRO A 37 -4.49 -2.19 6.92
CA PRO A 37 -5.89 -2.61 6.87
C PRO A 37 -6.32 -2.91 5.42
N ALA A 38 -7.53 -3.45 5.25
CA ALA A 38 -8.11 -3.62 3.92
C ALA A 38 -8.08 -2.31 3.12
N LEU A 39 -7.62 -2.39 1.87
CA LEU A 39 -7.52 -1.22 0.99
C LEU A 39 -8.87 -0.94 0.33
N PRO A 40 -9.33 0.34 0.31
CA PRO A 40 -10.55 0.73 -0.38
C PRO A 40 -10.51 0.40 -1.87
N GLY A 41 -11.65 -0.04 -2.41
CA GLY A 41 -11.74 -0.48 -3.81
C GLY A 41 -11.47 0.63 -4.86
N GLN A 42 -11.43 1.89 -4.44
CA GLN A 42 -11.15 3.06 -5.28
C GLN A 42 -9.72 3.59 -5.12
N LEU A 43 -8.92 3.03 -4.22
CA LEU A 43 -7.57 3.53 -3.92
C LEU A 43 -6.71 3.50 -5.19
N ARG A 44 -6.14 4.65 -5.55
CA ARG A 44 -5.29 4.81 -6.74
C ARG A 44 -3.81 4.85 -6.38
N ASN A 45 -3.46 5.37 -5.21
CA ASN A 45 -2.07 5.57 -4.81
C ASN A 45 -1.81 5.11 -3.37
N LEU A 46 -0.81 4.25 -3.21
CA LEU A 46 -0.34 3.75 -1.91
C LEU A 46 1.15 4.05 -1.72
N LEU A 47 1.48 4.90 -0.73
CA LEU A 47 2.84 5.21 -0.32
C LEU A 47 3.04 4.70 1.11
N CYS A 48 3.74 3.58 1.26
CA CYS A 48 3.94 2.87 2.52
C CYS A 48 5.41 2.54 2.83
N GLN A 49 6.34 3.11 2.06
CA GLN A 49 7.78 2.91 2.25
C GLN A 49 8.27 3.27 3.65
N ASN A 50 9.41 2.70 4.03
CA ASN A 50 10.00 2.89 5.36
C ASN A 50 9.03 2.49 6.48
N ASN A 51 8.45 1.30 6.36
CA ASN A 51 7.66 0.66 7.41
C ASN A 51 8.06 -0.81 7.47
N PRO A 52 8.05 -1.45 8.65
CA PRO A 52 8.35 -2.88 8.79
C PRO A 52 7.16 -3.78 8.37
N ILE A 53 6.56 -3.52 7.20
CA ILE A 53 5.44 -4.29 6.66
C ILE A 53 5.96 -5.60 6.06
N ASP A 54 5.42 -6.74 6.50
CA ASP A 54 5.83 -8.06 6.01
C ASP A 54 5.04 -8.52 4.78
N CYS A 55 3.78 -8.09 4.65
CA CYS A 55 2.93 -8.41 3.51
C CYS A 55 1.87 -7.32 3.26
N LEU A 56 1.38 -7.25 2.02
CA LEU A 56 0.29 -6.35 1.65
C LEU A 56 -1.05 -7.10 1.66
N PRO A 57 -2.15 -6.45 2.03
CA PRO A 57 -3.49 -6.92 1.72
C PRO A 57 -3.72 -6.95 0.21
N VAL A 58 -4.78 -7.61 -0.25
CA VAL A 58 -5.18 -7.62 -1.67
C VAL A 58 -5.23 -6.20 -2.22
N LEU A 59 -4.53 -5.99 -3.34
CA LEU A 59 -4.46 -4.69 -4.00
C LEU A 59 -5.70 -4.49 -4.88
N PRO A 60 -6.41 -3.36 -4.76
CA PRO A 60 -7.60 -3.09 -5.55
C PRO A 60 -7.23 -2.86 -7.02
N ASN A 61 -8.10 -3.26 -7.94
CA ASN A 61 -7.87 -3.11 -9.38
C ASN A 61 -7.70 -1.65 -9.84
N SER A 62 -8.17 -0.69 -9.04
CA SER A 62 -7.99 0.75 -9.24
C SER A 62 -6.57 1.25 -8.97
N LEU A 63 -5.72 0.46 -8.28
CA LEU A 63 -4.41 0.90 -7.84
C LEU A 63 -3.48 1.11 -9.04
N GLN A 64 -3.00 2.34 -9.19
CA GLN A 64 -2.14 2.78 -10.29
C GLN A 64 -0.69 2.90 -9.84
N GLY A 65 -0.47 3.47 -8.65
CA GLY A 65 0.85 3.70 -8.08
C GLY A 65 1.04 3.02 -6.72
N ILE A 66 2.22 2.42 -6.53
CA ILE A 66 2.64 1.87 -5.24
C ILE A 66 4.11 2.18 -4.97
N VAL A 67 4.39 2.65 -3.75
CA VAL A 67 5.75 2.79 -3.24
C VAL A 67 5.82 2.02 -1.91
N CYS A 68 6.58 0.94 -1.90
CA CYS A 68 6.76 0.06 -0.74
C CYS A 68 8.23 -0.35 -0.54
N THR A 69 9.17 0.47 -1.02
CA THR A 69 10.61 0.31 -0.74
C THR A 69 10.89 0.34 0.76
N SER A 70 11.98 -0.30 1.19
CA SER A 70 12.36 -0.32 2.62
C SER A 70 11.24 -0.88 3.52
N THR A 71 10.57 -1.92 3.03
CA THR A 71 9.67 -2.78 3.80
C THR A 71 10.24 -4.21 3.81
N ASN A 72 9.60 -5.14 4.52
CA ASN A 72 9.97 -6.56 4.51
C ASN A 72 9.23 -7.35 3.41
N ILE A 73 8.46 -6.67 2.55
CA ILE A 73 7.71 -7.29 1.45
C ILE A 73 8.69 -7.85 0.41
N SER A 74 8.47 -9.09 0.01
CA SER A 74 9.26 -9.78 -1.03
C SER A 74 8.44 -10.19 -2.26
N CYS A 75 7.11 -10.13 -2.17
CA CYS A 75 6.19 -10.45 -3.25
C CYS A 75 4.86 -9.70 -3.06
N LEU A 76 4.12 -9.50 -4.16
CA LEU A 76 2.78 -8.92 -4.13
C LEU A 76 1.71 -10.00 -3.96
N PRO A 77 0.57 -9.69 -3.30
CA PRO A 77 -0.55 -10.64 -3.18
C PRO A 77 -1.29 -10.85 -4.52
N ASN A 78 -1.29 -9.83 -5.38
CA ASN A 78 -1.86 -9.85 -6.73
C ASN A 78 -1.27 -8.70 -7.55
N VAL A 79 -1.54 -8.70 -8.87
CA VAL A 79 -1.21 -7.58 -9.76
C VAL A 79 -2.52 -6.91 -10.21
N PRO A 80 -2.80 -5.66 -9.77
CA PRO A 80 -3.96 -4.90 -10.21
C PRO A 80 -3.98 -4.68 -11.73
N THR A 81 -5.18 -4.63 -12.32
CA THR A 81 -5.33 -4.37 -13.76
C THR A 81 -4.85 -2.99 -14.18
N SER A 82 -4.97 -1.97 -13.31
CA SER A 82 -4.53 -0.61 -13.58
C SER A 82 -3.08 -0.33 -13.19
N PHE A 83 -2.30 -1.36 -12.86
CA PHE A 83 -0.97 -1.21 -12.29
C PHE A 83 0.02 -0.61 -13.31
N ASN A 84 0.46 0.62 -13.07
CA ASN A 84 1.34 1.33 -13.98
C ASN A 84 2.81 1.00 -13.69
N ALA A 85 3.50 0.40 -14.66
CA ALA A 85 4.90 0.01 -14.52
C ALA A 85 5.85 1.20 -14.29
N GLN A 86 5.46 2.42 -14.68
CA GLN A 86 6.25 3.65 -14.47
C GLN A 86 6.01 4.29 -13.09
N GLN A 87 4.96 3.87 -12.35
CA GLN A 87 4.56 4.49 -11.07
C GLN A 87 4.68 3.51 -9.90
N ARG A 88 5.52 2.47 -10.05
CA ARG A 88 5.80 1.51 -8.97
C ARG A 88 7.25 1.59 -8.52
N SER A 89 7.45 1.54 -7.22
CA SER A 89 8.75 1.39 -6.58
C SER A 89 8.62 0.36 -5.46
N LEU A 90 8.97 -0.88 -5.78
CA LEU A 90 8.73 -2.04 -4.91
C LEU A 90 9.87 -2.30 -3.92
N GLY A 91 11.12 -2.05 -4.33
CA GLY A 91 12.30 -2.49 -3.58
C GLY A 91 12.66 -3.97 -3.79
N PHE A 92 11.88 -4.69 -4.60
CA PHE A 92 12.11 -6.09 -4.99
C PHE A 92 11.62 -6.32 -6.44
N PRO A 93 12.08 -7.39 -7.13
CA PRO A 93 11.59 -7.75 -8.46
C PRO A 93 10.07 -8.02 -8.43
N LEU A 94 9.33 -7.58 -9.45
CA LEU A 94 7.90 -7.84 -9.52
C LEU A 94 7.63 -9.34 -9.52
N THR A 95 7.17 -9.84 -8.37
CA THR A 95 6.89 -11.25 -8.11
C THR A 95 5.56 -11.31 -7.38
N VAL A 96 4.69 -12.24 -7.77
CA VAL A 96 3.45 -12.53 -7.03
C VAL A 96 3.74 -13.66 -6.07
N CYS A 97 3.25 -13.55 -4.83
CA CYS A 97 3.45 -14.60 -3.84
C CYS A 97 2.84 -15.91 -4.37
N ASN A 98 3.64 -16.98 -4.42
CA ASN A 98 3.14 -18.30 -4.80
C ASN A 98 2.18 -18.77 -3.71
N VAL A 99 0.87 -18.67 -3.97
CA VAL A 99 -0.13 -19.41 -3.23
C VAL A 99 -0.10 -20.84 -3.78
N LEU A 100 0.52 -21.75 -3.03
CA LEU A 100 0.28 -23.19 -3.21
C LEU A 100 -1.17 -23.51 -2.79
#